data_AF-A0A968TWS9-F1
#
_entry.id   AF-A0A968TWS9-F1
#
_cell.length_a   1.000
_cell.length_b   1.000
_cell.length_c   1.000
_cell.angle_alpha   90.00
_cell.angle_beta   90.00
_cell.angle_gamma   90.00
#
_symmetry.space_group_name_H-M   'P 1'
#
loop_
_entity.id
_entity.type
_entity.pdbx_description
1 polymer ?
#
loop_
_entity_poly.entity_id
_entity_poly.type
_entity_poly.pdbx_seq_one_letter_code
_entity_poly.pdbx_strand_id
1 'polypeptide(L)'
;MARTTLNPQAVDKQWTLTISRTFDAPIQLVWDAWTCREHLTRWFCPKDFSVLSFESDLREGGQWRSVMRGPDGSEYIHFGTFREIMSPHRLVLTHAWEQNHQEPTAETVITVTLVENGGRTTMSFEQIGLATEASRDSHGGGWGEAFDNLAAHVKVDGDDAQRILVINRVFHAPRERGVEGVTRKPSNWSSGTDRAGSLRVSNSMSSAPAVNGVTS
;
A
#
# COMPACT_ATOMS: atom_id res chain seq x y z
N MET A 1 -20.10 19.09 -13.63
CA MET A 1 -19.45 18.03 -14.42
C MET A 1 -19.81 16.70 -13.75
N ALA A 2 -20.73 15.91 -14.34
CA ALA A 2 -21.15 14.64 -13.77
C ALA A 2 -20.07 13.58 -14.03
N ARG A 3 -19.53 12.97 -12.97
CA ARG A 3 -18.59 11.85 -13.07
C ARG A 3 -19.38 10.60 -13.44
N THR A 4 -19.16 10.07 -14.63
CA THR A 4 -19.76 8.82 -15.09
C THR A 4 -19.18 7.67 -14.26
N THR A 5 -19.95 7.17 -13.31
CA THR A 5 -19.64 5.90 -12.63
C THR A 5 -19.79 4.78 -13.67
N LEU A 6 -18.68 4.27 -14.20
CA LEU A 6 -18.71 3.12 -15.11
C LEU A 6 -19.23 1.89 -14.34
N ASN A 7 -20.42 1.41 -14.68
CA ASN A 7 -20.96 0.16 -14.14
C ASN A 7 -20.06 -1.01 -14.60
N PRO A 8 -19.46 -1.82 -13.71
CA PRO A 8 -18.58 -2.93 -14.11
C PRO A 8 -19.29 -4.01 -14.94
N GLN A 9 -20.63 -4.09 -14.89
CA GLN A 9 -21.42 -4.96 -15.78
C GLN A 9 -21.57 -4.41 -17.21
N ALA A 10 -21.31 -3.12 -17.41
CA ALA A 10 -21.44 -2.41 -18.70
C ALA A 10 -20.09 -2.10 -19.37
N VAL A 11 -18.98 -2.53 -18.76
CA VAL A 11 -17.63 -2.39 -19.36
C VAL A 11 -17.45 -3.51 -20.38
N ASP A 12 -16.98 -3.17 -21.57
CA ASP A 12 -16.68 -4.13 -22.62
C ASP A 12 -15.66 -5.18 -22.11
N LYS A 13 -16.03 -6.45 -22.28
CA LYS A 13 -15.23 -7.62 -21.86
C LYS A 13 -14.55 -8.32 -23.02
N GLN A 14 -14.67 -7.81 -24.25
CA GLN A 14 -14.08 -8.44 -25.43
C GLN A 14 -12.58 -8.73 -25.24
N TRP A 15 -11.84 -7.78 -24.67
CA TRP A 15 -10.42 -7.92 -24.35
C TRP A 15 -10.21 -7.98 -22.85
N THR A 16 -10.63 -9.09 -22.24
CA THR A 16 -10.38 -9.34 -20.82
C THR A 16 -8.98 -9.94 -20.62
N LEU A 17 -8.20 -9.36 -19.71
CA LEU A 17 -6.97 -9.95 -19.20
C LEU A 17 -7.29 -10.73 -17.91
N THR A 18 -6.82 -11.97 -17.82
CA THR A 18 -6.92 -12.78 -16.60
C THR A 18 -5.57 -13.37 -16.25
N ILE A 19 -5.14 -13.23 -15.00
CA ILE A 19 -3.90 -13.81 -14.50
C ILE A 19 -4.20 -14.54 -13.19
N SER A 20 -3.71 -15.78 -13.07
CA SER A 20 -3.73 -16.54 -11.82
C SER A 20 -2.31 -16.76 -11.32
N ARG A 21 -2.07 -16.45 -10.04
CA ARG A 21 -0.77 -16.61 -9.38
C ARG A 21 -0.95 -17.14 -7.97
N THR A 22 -0.07 -18.02 -7.53
CA THR A 22 -0.05 -18.52 -6.15
C THR A 22 1.22 -18.05 -5.47
N PHE A 23 1.06 -17.47 -4.28
CA PHE A 23 2.14 -16.94 -3.45
C PHE A 23 2.38 -17.87 -2.25
N ASP A 24 3.66 -18.09 -1.93
CA ASP A 24 4.13 -18.73 -0.69
C ASP A 24 4.01 -17.77 0.51
N ALA A 25 2.80 -17.26 0.73
CA ALA A 25 2.49 -16.29 1.78
C ALA A 25 1.03 -16.42 2.23
N PRO A 26 0.74 -16.18 3.53
CA PRO A 26 -0.62 -16.10 4.04
C PRO A 26 -1.38 -14.93 3.41
N ILE A 27 -2.72 -15.03 3.37
CA ILE A 27 -3.55 -14.07 2.63
C ILE A 27 -3.40 -12.65 3.12
N GLN A 28 -3.15 -12.48 4.42
CA GLN A 28 -3.00 -11.17 5.02
C GLN A 28 -1.77 -10.43 4.46
N LEU A 29 -0.65 -11.11 4.23
CA LEU A 29 0.54 -10.47 3.65
C LEU A 29 0.30 -10.05 2.20
N VAL A 30 -0.38 -10.88 1.42
CA VAL A 30 -0.73 -10.55 0.04
C VAL A 30 -1.74 -9.40 0.00
N TRP A 31 -2.72 -9.41 0.91
CA TRP A 31 -3.70 -8.32 1.05
C TRP A 31 -3.04 -7.00 1.45
N ASP A 32 -2.16 -7.02 2.45
CA ASP A 32 -1.41 -5.85 2.89
C ASP A 32 -0.52 -5.33 1.76
N ALA A 33 0.07 -6.22 0.95
CA ALA A 33 0.85 -5.83 -0.22
C ALA A 33 0.04 -5.03 -1.26
N TRP A 34 -1.27 -5.29 -1.37
CA TRP A 34 -2.18 -4.57 -2.26
C TRP A 34 -2.80 -3.30 -1.65
N THR A 35 -2.79 -3.16 -0.34
CA THR A 35 -3.58 -2.13 0.36
C THR A 35 -2.74 -1.15 1.17
N CYS A 36 -1.51 -1.51 1.54
CA CYS A 36 -0.57 -0.64 2.23
C CYS A 36 0.37 0.03 1.23
N ARG A 37 0.42 1.37 1.29
CA ARG A 37 1.26 2.22 0.45
C ARG A 37 2.73 1.79 0.48
N GLU A 38 3.22 1.44 1.66
CA GLU A 38 4.61 1.06 1.91
C GLU A 38 5.01 -0.20 1.13
N HIS A 39 4.06 -1.09 0.87
CA HIS A 39 4.29 -2.29 0.08
C HIS A 39 4.08 -2.05 -1.41
N LEU A 40 3.05 -1.30 -1.81
CA LEU A 40 2.79 -0.98 -3.22
C LEU A 40 4.00 -0.33 -3.91
N THR A 41 4.72 0.54 -3.20
CA THR A 41 5.96 1.16 -3.72
C THR A 41 7.12 0.18 -3.98
N ARG A 42 7.01 -1.08 -3.53
CA ARG A 42 8.07 -2.10 -3.69
C ARG A 42 7.88 -3.02 -4.88
N TRP A 43 6.65 -3.19 -5.36
CA TRP A 43 6.34 -4.21 -6.36
C TRP A 43 5.40 -3.75 -7.49
N PHE A 44 4.66 -2.65 -7.32
CA PHE A 44 3.60 -2.21 -8.26
C PHE A 44 4.17 -1.57 -9.54
N CYS A 45 5.12 -2.24 -10.17
CA CYS A 45 5.71 -1.88 -11.45
C CYS A 45 6.35 -3.13 -12.11
N PRO A 46 6.54 -3.14 -13.43
CA PRO A 46 7.33 -4.16 -14.11
C PRO A 46 8.79 -4.21 -13.62
N LYS A 47 9.54 -5.24 -14.01
CA LYS A 47 10.84 -5.59 -13.41
C LYS A 47 11.90 -4.49 -13.52
N ASP A 48 11.98 -3.82 -14.67
CA ASP A 48 12.98 -2.77 -14.95
C ASP A 48 12.46 -1.36 -14.66
N PHE A 49 11.33 -1.26 -13.95
CA PHE A 49 10.73 -0.01 -13.52
C PHE A 49 10.92 0.19 -12.01
N SER A 50 10.68 1.40 -11.54
CA SER A 50 10.63 1.70 -10.11
C SER A 50 9.44 2.58 -9.78
N VAL A 51 8.70 2.26 -8.71
CA VAL A 51 7.64 3.12 -8.20
C VAL A 51 8.27 4.28 -7.42
N LEU A 52 8.19 5.49 -7.96
CA LEU A 52 8.71 6.70 -7.32
C LEU A 52 7.79 7.16 -6.17
N SER A 53 6.49 7.03 -6.37
CA SER A 53 5.49 7.42 -5.39
C SER A 53 4.20 6.67 -5.63
N PHE A 54 3.54 6.24 -4.55
CA PHE A 54 2.17 5.77 -4.56
C PHE A 54 1.37 6.60 -3.57
N GLU A 55 0.20 7.09 -3.93
CA GLU A 55 -0.74 7.80 -3.06
C GLU A 55 -2.07 7.07 -3.09
N SER A 56 -2.71 6.88 -1.94
CA SER A 56 -3.95 6.12 -1.85
C SER A 56 -4.80 6.55 -0.66
N ASP A 57 -6.09 6.76 -0.92
CA ASP A 57 -7.14 6.87 0.09
C ASP A 57 -7.90 5.54 0.11
N LEU A 58 -7.46 4.58 0.92
CA LEU A 58 -7.98 3.21 0.94
C LEU A 58 -9.36 3.13 1.60
N ARG A 59 -10.39 3.46 0.83
CA ARG A 59 -11.81 3.29 1.15
C ARG A 59 -12.59 3.23 -0.15
N GLU A 60 -13.81 2.70 -0.12
CA GLU A 60 -14.69 2.76 -1.30
C GLU A 60 -14.93 4.21 -1.74
N GLY A 61 -14.78 4.45 -3.05
CA GLY A 61 -14.78 5.78 -3.66
C GLY A 61 -13.52 6.60 -3.42
N GLY A 62 -12.53 6.08 -2.69
CA GLY A 62 -11.23 6.71 -2.48
C GLY A 62 -10.33 6.58 -3.72
N GLN A 63 -9.50 7.59 -3.96
CA GLN A 63 -8.64 7.67 -5.14
C GLN A 63 -7.24 7.15 -4.84
N TRP A 64 -6.56 6.69 -5.89
CA TRP A 64 -5.16 6.31 -5.85
C TRP A 64 -4.42 6.83 -7.08
N ARG A 65 -3.12 7.05 -6.94
CA ARG A 65 -2.23 7.53 -7.99
C ARG A 65 -0.83 6.96 -7.77
N SER A 66 -0.20 6.53 -8.85
CA SER A 66 1.17 6.02 -8.85
C SER A 66 2.00 6.71 -9.92
N VAL A 67 3.28 6.91 -9.62
CA VAL A 67 4.30 7.37 -10.57
C VAL A 67 5.38 6.32 -10.63
N MET A 68 5.60 5.78 -11.83
CA MET A 68 6.69 4.84 -12.10
C MET A 68 7.74 5.52 -12.99
N ARG A 69 9.00 5.10 -12.85
CA ARG A 69 10.08 5.49 -13.74
C ARG A 69 10.55 4.28 -14.52
N GLY A 70 10.63 4.42 -15.84
CA GLY A 70 11.20 3.43 -16.74
C GLY A 70 12.74 3.49 -16.78
N PRO A 71 13.38 2.49 -17.42
CA PRO A 71 14.84 2.42 -17.51
C PRO A 71 15.47 3.54 -18.35
N ASP A 72 14.68 4.17 -19.22
CA ASP A 72 15.05 5.34 -20.02
C ASP A 72 14.93 6.67 -19.23
N GLY A 73 14.47 6.61 -17.97
CA GLY A 73 14.22 7.76 -17.13
C GLY A 73 12.83 8.40 -17.32
N SER A 74 12.03 7.91 -18.26
CA SER A 74 10.67 8.42 -18.51
C SER A 74 9.75 8.11 -17.34
N GLU A 75 8.81 9.01 -17.07
CA GLU A 75 7.82 8.85 -15.99
C GLU A 75 6.46 8.42 -16.53
N TYR A 76 5.88 7.42 -15.86
CA TYR A 76 4.63 6.78 -16.21
C TYR A 76 3.64 6.94 -15.06
N ILE A 77 2.55 7.64 -15.32
CA ILE A 77 1.57 8.01 -14.30
C ILE A 77 0.27 7.27 -14.59
N HIS A 78 -0.22 6.58 -13.58
CA HIS A 78 -1.51 5.91 -13.64
C HIS A 78 -2.25 6.09 -12.31
N PHE A 79 -3.58 6.05 -12.40
CA PHE A 79 -4.45 6.40 -11.29
C PHE A 79 -5.79 5.68 -11.41
N GLY A 80 -6.58 5.79 -10.35
CA GLY A 80 -7.95 5.31 -10.36
C GLY A 80 -8.65 5.49 -9.03
N THR A 81 -9.71 4.71 -8.85
CA THR A 81 -10.60 4.76 -7.68
C THR A 81 -10.84 3.35 -7.17
N PHE A 82 -10.76 3.15 -5.85
CA PHE A 82 -11.20 1.92 -5.21
C PHE A 82 -12.74 1.83 -5.25
N ARG A 83 -13.27 0.80 -5.87
CA ARG A 83 -14.72 0.60 -6.02
C ARG A 83 -15.31 -0.33 -4.97
N GLU A 84 -14.56 -1.35 -4.58
CA GLU A 84 -15.01 -2.35 -3.62
C GLU A 84 -13.82 -2.86 -2.82
N ILE A 85 -13.98 -2.96 -1.50
CA ILE A 85 -12.93 -3.43 -0.59
C ILE A 85 -13.54 -4.46 0.38
N MET A 86 -13.30 -5.74 0.14
CA MET A 86 -13.73 -6.83 1.02
C MET A 86 -12.49 -7.57 1.57
N SER A 87 -11.91 -7.01 2.63
CA SER A 87 -10.71 -7.56 3.25
C SER A 87 -10.90 -8.99 3.80
N PRO A 88 -9.92 -9.90 3.69
CA PRO A 88 -8.73 -9.86 2.83
C PRO A 88 -8.95 -10.54 1.45
N HIS A 89 -10.20 -10.67 0.99
CA HIS A 89 -10.58 -11.59 -0.09
C HIS A 89 -10.75 -10.92 -1.45
N ARG A 90 -11.14 -9.64 -1.52
CA ARG A 90 -11.48 -9.00 -2.80
C ARG A 90 -11.21 -7.51 -2.80
N LEU A 91 -10.58 -7.04 -3.87
CA LEU A 91 -10.33 -5.63 -4.15
C LEU A 91 -10.74 -5.32 -5.59
N VAL A 92 -11.58 -4.31 -5.78
CA VAL A 92 -11.92 -3.79 -7.12
C VAL A 92 -11.48 -2.34 -7.21
N LEU A 93 -10.72 -2.01 -8.25
CA LEU A 93 -10.19 -0.68 -8.49
C LEU A 93 -10.25 -0.33 -9.97
N THR A 94 -10.39 0.95 -10.27
CA THR A 94 -10.19 1.44 -11.64
C THR A 94 -8.73 1.69 -11.92
N HIS A 95 -8.37 1.65 -13.20
CA HIS A 95 -7.03 1.91 -13.67
C HIS A 95 -7.09 2.68 -15.00
N ALA A 96 -6.48 3.85 -15.02
CA ALA A 96 -6.30 4.68 -16.20
C ALA A 96 -4.88 5.25 -16.24
N TRP A 97 -4.35 5.43 -17.45
CA TRP A 97 -3.11 6.14 -17.68
C TRP A 97 -3.36 7.64 -17.81
N GLU A 98 -2.46 8.47 -17.31
CA GLU A 98 -2.46 9.90 -17.62
C GLU A 98 -2.13 10.13 -19.09
N GLN A 99 -2.74 11.14 -19.72
CA GLN A 99 -2.90 11.35 -21.18
C GLN A 99 -1.59 11.41 -22.01
N ASN A 100 -0.42 11.29 -21.38
CA ASN A 100 0.89 11.23 -22.03
C ASN A 100 1.32 9.81 -22.42
N HIS A 101 0.55 8.78 -22.09
CA HIS A 101 0.78 7.41 -22.59
C HIS A 101 0.00 7.20 -23.87
N GLN A 102 0.63 6.62 -24.89
CA GLN A 102 0.17 6.52 -26.28
C GLN A 102 -1.15 5.74 -26.49
N GLU A 103 -1.81 5.31 -25.42
CA GLU A 103 -3.09 4.60 -25.42
C GLU A 103 -4.24 5.56 -25.10
N PRO A 104 -5.45 5.36 -25.66
CA PRO A 104 -6.63 6.09 -25.24
C PRO A 104 -6.82 5.94 -23.72
N THR A 105 -7.08 7.05 -23.04
CA THR A 105 -7.30 7.18 -21.58
C THR A 105 -8.59 6.50 -21.09
N ALA A 106 -8.96 5.36 -21.67
CA ALA A 106 -10.12 4.61 -21.26
C ALA A 106 -9.86 4.01 -19.88
N GLU A 107 -10.72 4.35 -18.93
CA GLU A 107 -10.69 3.76 -17.61
C GLU A 107 -11.03 2.26 -17.70
N THR A 108 -10.10 1.42 -17.25
CA THR A 108 -10.28 -0.02 -17.10
C THR A 108 -10.67 -0.37 -15.67
N VAL A 109 -11.16 -1.59 -15.45
CA VAL A 109 -11.52 -2.09 -14.11
C VAL A 109 -10.71 -3.33 -13.81
N ILE A 110 -10.03 -3.32 -12.67
CA ILE A 110 -9.26 -4.43 -12.12
C ILE A 110 -10.04 -5.05 -10.97
N THR A 111 -10.16 -6.37 -10.98
CA THR A 111 -10.66 -7.18 -9.86
C THR A 111 -9.57 -8.14 -9.40
N VAL A 112 -9.23 -8.07 -8.12
CA VAL A 112 -8.32 -9.01 -7.44
C VAL A 112 -9.15 -9.83 -6.47
N THR A 113 -9.05 -11.16 -6.56
CA THR A 113 -9.66 -12.10 -5.61
C THR A 113 -8.56 -12.96 -5.01
N LEU A 114 -8.55 -13.09 -3.68
CA LEU A 114 -7.57 -13.86 -2.93
C LEU A 114 -8.25 -15.01 -2.21
N VAL A 115 -7.63 -16.19 -2.28
CA VAL A 115 -8.07 -17.41 -1.58
C VAL A 115 -6.86 -18.06 -0.92
N GLU A 116 -6.93 -18.28 0.39
CA GLU A 116 -5.89 -19.00 1.13
C GLU A 116 -6.14 -20.51 1.12
N ASN A 117 -5.06 -21.29 0.97
CA ASN A 117 -5.06 -22.72 1.24
C ASN A 117 -3.70 -23.12 1.84
N GLY A 118 -3.69 -23.51 3.12
CA GLY A 118 -2.51 -24.05 3.79
C GLY A 118 -1.33 -23.08 3.86
N GLY A 119 -1.56 -21.80 4.17
CA GLY A 119 -0.52 -20.77 4.27
C GLY A 119 0.01 -20.26 2.92
N ARG A 120 -0.58 -20.71 1.81
CA ARG A 120 -0.34 -20.18 0.46
C ARG A 120 -1.59 -19.46 -0.02
N THR A 121 -1.42 -18.40 -0.80
CA THR A 121 -2.53 -17.59 -1.30
C THR A 121 -2.58 -17.65 -2.81
N THR A 122 -3.71 -18.05 -3.37
CA THR A 122 -3.98 -17.94 -4.80
C THR A 122 -4.72 -16.63 -5.08
N MET A 123 -4.14 -15.83 -5.97
CA MET A 123 -4.71 -14.61 -6.50
C MET A 123 -5.27 -14.86 -7.90
N SER A 124 -6.52 -14.47 -8.10
CA SER A 124 -7.15 -14.31 -9.41
C SER A 124 -7.26 -12.82 -9.72
N PHE A 125 -6.58 -12.39 -10.76
CA PHE A 125 -6.58 -11.03 -11.28
C PHE A 125 -7.36 -10.99 -12.59
N GLU A 126 -8.30 -10.06 -12.71
CA GLU A 126 -9.04 -9.78 -13.95
C GLU A 126 -8.95 -8.28 -14.24
N GLN A 127 -8.64 -7.90 -15.48
CA GLN A 127 -8.74 -6.53 -15.97
C GLN A 127 -9.62 -6.48 -17.22
N ILE A 128 -10.68 -5.67 -17.17
CA ILE A 128 -11.67 -5.47 -18.25
C ILE A 128 -11.67 -4.02 -18.75
N GLY A 129 -12.22 -3.80 -19.94
CA GLY A 129 -12.29 -2.47 -20.57
C GLY A 129 -11.05 -2.09 -21.39
N LEU A 130 -10.17 -3.05 -21.68
CA LEU A 130 -9.03 -2.84 -22.58
C LEU A 130 -9.55 -2.64 -24.01
N ALA A 131 -9.02 -1.66 -24.72
CA ALA A 131 -9.56 -1.23 -26.01
C ALA A 131 -9.21 -2.18 -27.16
N THR A 132 -8.08 -2.88 -27.07
CA THR A 132 -7.54 -3.72 -28.14
C THR A 132 -6.89 -4.98 -27.59
N GLU A 133 -6.74 -6.00 -28.44
CA GLU A 133 -5.95 -7.19 -28.14
C GLU A 133 -4.48 -6.85 -27.80
N ALA A 134 -3.86 -5.94 -28.55
CA ALA A 134 -2.50 -5.50 -28.29
C ALA A 134 -2.36 -4.83 -26.91
N SER A 135 -3.34 -4.02 -26.50
CA SER A 135 -3.40 -3.45 -25.16
C SER A 135 -3.52 -4.54 -24.09
N ARG A 136 -4.36 -5.56 -24.31
CA ARG A 136 -4.47 -6.72 -23.38
C ARG A 136 -3.14 -7.43 -23.20
N ASP A 137 -2.44 -7.71 -24.30
CA ASP A 137 -1.18 -8.45 -24.25
C ASP A 137 -0.06 -7.63 -23.60
N SER A 138 0.01 -6.33 -23.91
CA SER A 138 0.96 -5.42 -23.26
C SER A 138 0.73 -5.31 -21.74
N HIS A 139 -0.53 -5.13 -21.32
CA HIS A 139 -0.87 -5.14 -19.89
C HIS A 139 -0.59 -6.50 -19.25
N GLY A 140 -0.83 -7.60 -19.97
CA GLY A 140 -0.53 -8.95 -19.52
C GLY A 140 0.96 -9.17 -19.22
N GLY A 141 1.84 -8.68 -20.09
CA GLY A 141 3.28 -8.68 -19.85
C GLY A 141 3.68 -7.85 -18.62
N GLY A 142 3.23 -6.59 -18.58
CA GLY A 142 3.57 -5.68 -17.47
C GLY A 142 3.08 -6.17 -16.10
N TRP A 143 1.83 -6.66 -16.02
CA TRP A 143 1.31 -7.25 -14.78
C TRP A 143 1.99 -8.56 -14.43
N GLY A 144 2.34 -9.38 -15.42
CA GLY A 144 3.10 -10.61 -15.21
C GLY A 144 4.39 -10.34 -14.44
N GLU A 145 5.20 -9.38 -14.91
CA GLU A 145 6.44 -8.99 -14.26
C GLU A 145 6.22 -8.33 -12.89
N ALA A 146 5.19 -7.47 -12.77
CA ALA A 146 4.85 -6.87 -11.47
C ALA A 146 4.46 -7.93 -10.44
N PHE A 147 3.80 -9.02 -10.84
CA PHE A 147 3.47 -10.11 -9.93
C PHE A 147 4.65 -10.99 -9.58
N ASP A 148 5.68 -11.08 -10.44
CA ASP A 148 6.95 -11.69 -10.07
C ASP A 148 7.64 -10.86 -8.96
N ASN A 149 7.61 -9.52 -9.07
CA ASN A 149 8.08 -8.63 -8.01
C ASN A 149 7.26 -8.79 -6.72
N LEU A 150 5.92 -8.91 -6.82
CA LEU A 150 5.05 -9.16 -5.68
C LEU A 150 5.41 -10.48 -5.00
N ALA A 151 5.62 -11.55 -5.77
CA ALA A 151 5.98 -12.85 -5.24
C ALA A 151 7.29 -12.82 -4.47
N ALA A 152 8.28 -12.09 -4.97
CA ALA A 152 9.52 -11.86 -4.24
C ALA A 152 9.32 -11.04 -2.96
N HIS A 153 8.46 -10.01 -3.00
CA HIS A 153 8.20 -9.11 -1.88
C HIS A 153 7.44 -9.77 -0.72
N VAL A 154 6.50 -10.68 -1.00
CA VAL A 154 5.68 -11.35 0.04
C VAL A 154 6.27 -12.66 0.52
N LYS A 155 7.39 -13.12 -0.05
CA LYS A 155 8.01 -14.39 0.30
C LYS A 155 8.40 -14.40 1.77
N VAL A 156 7.86 -15.35 2.54
CA VAL A 156 8.26 -15.58 3.93
C VAL A 156 9.36 -16.64 3.93
N ASP A 157 10.61 -16.23 4.10
CA ASP A 157 11.69 -17.18 4.37
C ASP A 157 11.59 -17.67 5.83
N GLY A 158 11.91 -18.94 6.07
CA GLY A 158 11.71 -19.62 7.37
C GLY A 158 12.42 -19.01 8.58
N ASP A 159 13.27 -18.01 8.38
CA ASP A 159 14.00 -17.27 9.42
C ASP A 159 13.46 -15.83 9.63
N ASP A 160 12.61 -15.32 8.72
CA ASP A 160 12.07 -13.95 8.72
C ASP A 160 10.62 -13.85 9.23
N ALA A 161 10.03 -14.96 9.68
CA ALA A 161 8.69 -15.00 10.27
C ALA A 161 8.53 -14.11 11.53
N GLN A 162 9.64 -13.61 12.10
CA GLN A 162 9.64 -12.63 13.19
C GLN A 162 9.81 -11.16 12.74
N ARG A 163 10.10 -10.88 11.46
CA ARG A 163 10.41 -9.51 10.99
C ARG A 163 9.23 -8.75 10.37
N ILE A 164 8.22 -9.42 9.85
CA ILE A 164 7.03 -8.76 9.28
C ILE A 164 5.85 -8.90 10.26
N LEU A 165 5.88 -8.12 11.34
CA LEU A 165 4.70 -7.86 12.15
C LEU A 165 4.16 -6.46 11.81
N VAL A 166 3.47 -6.34 10.68
CA VAL A 166 2.68 -5.12 10.38
C VAL A 166 1.35 -5.24 11.14
N ILE A 167 1.30 -4.75 12.38
CA ILE A 167 0.03 -4.64 13.11
C ILE A 167 -0.72 -3.41 12.58
N ASN A 168 -1.57 -3.59 11.57
CA ASN A 168 -2.50 -2.55 11.16
C ASN A 168 -3.83 -2.71 11.93
N ARG A 169 -3.93 -2.08 13.11
CA ARG A 169 -5.22 -1.99 13.84
C ARG A 169 -5.97 -0.74 13.42
N VAL A 170 -6.99 -0.92 12.57
CA VAL A 170 -7.98 0.13 12.28
C VAL A 170 -9.04 0.10 13.37
N PHE A 171 -9.08 1.12 14.23
CA PHE A 171 -10.20 1.34 15.15
C PHE A 171 -11.23 2.24 14.46
N HIS A 172 -12.37 1.67 14.07
CA HIS A 172 -13.54 2.46 13.72
C HIS A 172 -14.19 2.99 15.01
N ALA A 173 -13.82 4.19 15.43
CA ALA A 173 -14.60 4.94 16.41
C ALA A 173 -15.83 5.54 15.71
N PRO A 174 -17.06 5.27 16.17
CA PRO A 174 -18.22 6.03 15.71
C PRO A 174 -18.01 7.50 16.09
N ARG A 175 -18.13 8.42 15.13
CA ARG A 175 -18.28 9.84 15.46
C ARG A 175 -19.65 10.01 16.09
N GLU A 176 -19.70 10.04 17.41
CA GLU A 176 -20.92 10.40 18.12
C GLU A 176 -21.28 11.86 17.79
N ARG A 177 -22.55 11.99 17.44
CA ARG A 177 -23.24 13.22 17.06
C ARG A 177 -23.17 14.19 18.23
N GLY A 178 -22.81 15.45 17.97
CA GLY A 178 -22.67 16.47 19.00
C GLY A 178 -23.91 16.56 19.90
N VAL A 179 -23.70 16.39 21.19
CA VAL A 179 -24.70 16.70 22.21
C VAL A 179 -24.37 18.09 22.74
N GLU A 180 -25.26 19.05 22.45
CA GLU A 180 -25.28 20.35 23.12
C GLU A 180 -25.48 20.17 24.63
N GLY A 181 -24.71 20.96 25.40
CA GLY A 181 -25.14 21.52 26.67
C GLY A 181 -25.27 20.56 27.86
N VAL A 182 -24.29 20.62 28.76
CA VAL A 182 -24.48 21.01 30.18
C VAL A 182 -23.10 21.03 30.84
N THR A 183 -22.60 22.23 31.11
CA THR A 183 -21.49 22.44 32.05
C THR A 183 -21.94 22.11 33.46
N ARG A 184 -21.41 21.03 34.03
CA ARG A 184 -21.30 20.87 35.49
C ARG A 184 -19.86 20.52 35.85
N LYS A 185 -19.20 21.46 36.52
CA LYS A 185 -17.92 21.25 37.23
C LYS A 185 -18.12 20.17 38.30
N PRO A 186 -17.25 19.15 38.39
CA PRO A 186 -17.05 18.46 39.65
C PRO A 186 -16.09 19.29 40.53
N SER A 187 -16.62 19.78 41.64
CA SER A 187 -15.86 20.18 42.82
C SER A 187 -15.30 18.92 43.48
N ASN A 188 -13.97 18.79 43.52
CA ASN A 188 -13.17 18.19 44.60
C ASN A 188 -11.76 17.91 44.07
N TRP A 189 -10.94 18.95 44.07
CA TRP A 189 -9.48 18.83 44.02
C TRP A 189 -8.94 19.52 45.28
N SER A 190 -8.69 18.75 46.33
CA SER A 190 -7.97 19.21 47.51
C SER A 190 -6.48 19.01 47.28
N SER A 191 -5.76 20.12 47.34
CA SER A 191 -4.30 20.25 47.36
C SER A 191 -3.65 19.44 48.48
N GLY A 192 -2.75 18.53 48.12
CA GLY A 192 -1.79 17.90 49.01
C GLY A 192 -0.37 18.34 48.63
N THR A 193 0.26 19.08 49.54
CA THR A 193 1.63 19.60 49.47
C THR A 193 2.68 18.54 49.86
N ASP A 194 3.87 18.73 49.29
CA ASP A 194 5.21 18.33 49.76
C ASP A 194 5.60 16.85 49.83
N ARG A 195 6.63 16.49 49.04
CA ARG A 195 8.03 16.54 49.53
C ARG A 195 9.05 16.36 48.40
N ALA A 196 10.02 17.27 48.41
CA ALA A 196 11.22 17.24 47.60
C ALA A 196 12.19 16.15 48.07
N GLY A 197 12.80 15.43 47.10
CA GLY A 197 13.92 14.54 47.30
C GLY A 197 14.98 14.84 46.24
N SER A 198 16.05 15.51 46.66
CA SER A 198 17.20 15.91 45.84
C SER A 198 18.09 14.70 45.53
N LEU A 199 18.61 14.59 44.31
CA LEU A 199 19.87 13.88 44.05
C LEU A 199 20.85 14.78 43.30
N ARG A 200 22.03 14.91 43.90
CA ARG A 200 23.16 15.74 43.46
C ARG A 200 23.98 15.04 42.38
N VAL A 201 24.59 15.87 41.54
CA VAL A 201 25.66 15.56 40.59
C VAL A 201 27.01 16.04 41.16
N SER A 202 28.07 15.25 41.01
CA SER A 202 29.51 15.62 40.98
C SER A 202 30.32 14.33 40.72
N ASN A 203 31.07 14.07 39.65
CA ASN A 203 32.11 14.75 38.84
C ASN A 203 33.56 14.53 39.34
N SER A 204 34.41 13.97 38.45
CA SER A 204 35.86 14.24 38.21
C SER A 204 36.49 13.06 37.44
N MET A 205 36.98 13.19 36.19
CA MET A 205 38.20 13.86 35.65
C MET A 205 39.56 13.24 36.06
N SER A 206 40.29 12.72 35.05
CA SER A 206 41.75 12.85 34.83
C SER A 206 42.09 12.16 33.50
N SER A 207 42.36 12.88 32.39
CA SER A 207 43.63 13.49 31.91
C SER A 207 44.63 12.49 31.26
N ALA A 208 45.03 12.84 30.03
CA ALA A 208 45.91 12.14 29.07
C ALA A 208 47.42 12.15 29.44
N PRO A 209 48.37 11.61 28.63
CA PRO A 209 48.80 12.23 27.36
C PRO A 209 49.25 11.27 26.21
N ALA A 210 49.66 11.89 25.10
CA ALA A 210 49.96 11.42 23.74
C ALA A 210 51.28 10.66 23.52
N VAL A 211 51.47 10.03 22.33
CA VAL A 211 52.72 10.05 21.52
C VAL A 211 52.51 9.56 20.06
N ASN A 212 53.42 10.01 19.19
CA ASN A 212 53.45 10.04 17.70
C ASN A 212 54.04 8.78 16.99
N GLY A 213 53.90 8.73 15.66
CA GLY A 213 54.85 8.11 14.69
C GLY A 213 54.14 7.38 13.53
N VAL A 214 54.07 7.87 12.28
CA VAL A 214 55.09 8.00 11.20
C VAL A 214 55.52 6.66 10.56
N THR A 215 55.10 6.51 9.29
CA THR A 215 55.66 5.78 8.11
C THR A 215 56.21 4.34 8.23
N SER A 216 55.74 3.48 7.32
CA SER A 216 56.54 2.94 6.20
C SER A 216 55.61 2.53 5.05
#